data_AF-A0A843J3G2-F1
#
_entry.id   AF-A0A843J3G2-F1
#
_cell.length_a   1.000
_cell.length_b   1.000
_cell.length_c   1.000
_cell.angle_alpha   90.00
_cell.angle_beta   90.00
_cell.angle_gamma   90.00
#
_symmetry.space_group_name_H-M   'P 1'
#
loop_
_entity.id
_entity.type
_entity.pdbx_description
1 polymer ?
#
loop_
_entity_poly.entity_id
_entity_poly.type
_entity_poly.pdbx_seq_one_letter_code
_entity_poly.pdbx_strand_id
1 'polypeptide(L)'
;MDDTSNVYCPNCGKEVGPEDVYCGNCFAALSSYTGEGGARKAEGSSSSSSGPGWAVALSVLVPGLGGLVTGHPIAAVVIFASSVVALYVALSSTVMVPLCLSVMIVLWLVGIRIVTNPGESYRRPQSS
;
A
#
# COMPACT_ATOMS: atom_id res chain seq x y z
N MET A 1 34.77 30.38 -33.80
CA MET A 1 33.47 30.73 -33.23
C MET A 1 33.06 29.54 -32.39
N ASP A 2 33.30 29.60 -31.08
CA ASP A 2 32.97 28.52 -30.16
C ASP A 2 31.55 28.76 -29.64
N ASP A 3 30.62 27.89 -30.03
CA ASP A 3 29.30 27.75 -29.42
C ASP A 3 29.48 27.27 -27.97
N THR A 4 29.53 28.20 -27.01
CA THR A 4 29.32 27.88 -25.59
C THR A 4 27.86 27.50 -25.41
N SER A 5 27.55 26.22 -25.59
CA SER A 5 26.25 25.65 -25.28
C SER A 5 26.04 25.67 -23.77
N ASN A 6 25.40 26.73 -23.26
CA ASN A 6 24.99 26.80 -21.87
C ASN A 6 24.10 25.59 -21.54
N VAL A 7 24.59 24.74 -20.63
CA VAL A 7 23.87 23.57 -20.16
C VAL A 7 22.98 24.03 -19.00
N TYR A 8 21.70 23.66 -19.06
CA TYR A 8 20.73 23.97 -18.03
C TYR A 8 20.30 22.69 -17.32
N CYS A 9 20.13 22.78 -16.00
CA CYS A 9 19.65 21.69 -15.19
C CYS A 9 18.22 21.33 -15.61
N PRO A 10 17.94 20.07 -16.02
CA PRO A 10 16.59 19.67 -16.44
C PRO A 10 15.58 19.64 -15.29
N ASN A 11 16.05 19.70 -14.04
CA ASN A 11 15.20 19.65 -12.86
C ASN A 11 14.76 21.05 -12.40
N CYS A 12 15.67 22.03 -12.40
CA CYS A 12 15.37 23.38 -11.89
C CYS A 12 15.57 24.53 -12.89
N GLY A 13 16.06 24.23 -14.10
CA GLY A 13 16.28 25.22 -15.16
C GLY A 13 17.45 26.17 -14.93
N LYS A 14 18.26 25.97 -13.88
CA LYS A 14 19.46 26.78 -13.63
C LYS A 14 20.64 26.36 -14.48
N GLU A 15 21.46 27.32 -14.85
CA GLU A 15 22.72 27.11 -15.55
C GLU A 15 23.69 26.27 -14.69
N VAL A 16 24.37 25.33 -15.33
CA VAL A 16 25.23 24.32 -14.73
C VAL A 16 26.44 24.09 -15.64
N GLY A 17 27.59 23.78 -15.05
CA GLY A 17 28.80 23.48 -15.81
C GLY A 17 28.64 22.15 -16.55
N PRO A 18 29.21 22.00 -17.76
CA PRO A 18 29.19 20.73 -18.51
C PRO A 18 29.98 19.61 -17.81
N GLU A 19 30.86 19.94 -16.88
CA GLU A 19 31.61 19.03 -16.02
C GLU A 19 30.96 18.74 -14.67
N ASP A 20 29.85 19.40 -14.33
CA ASP A 20 29.17 19.22 -13.05
C ASP A 20 28.40 17.88 -13.00
N VAL A 21 28.69 17.05 -12.00
CA VAL A 21 27.98 15.78 -11.77
C VAL A 21 26.65 16.00 -11.06
N TYR A 22 26.52 17.09 -10.28
CA TYR A 22 25.34 17.42 -9.48
C TYR A 22 25.01 18.92 -9.57
N CYS A 23 23.72 19.25 -9.52
CA CYS A 23 23.29 20.64 -9.62
C CYS A 23 23.47 21.31 -8.26
N GLY A 24 24.26 22.39 -8.20
CA GLY A 24 24.48 23.13 -6.95
C GLY A 24 23.23 23.79 -6.35
N ASN A 25 22.12 23.84 -7.09
CA ASN A 25 20.87 24.45 -6.63
C ASN A 25 19.82 23.44 -6.14
N CYS A 26 19.64 22.31 -6.83
CA CYS A 26 18.63 21.30 -6.48
C CYS A 26 19.20 19.93 -6.10
N PHE A 27 20.54 19.78 -6.11
CA PHE A 27 21.27 18.55 -5.79
C PHE A 27 20.90 17.32 -6.67
N ALA A 28 20.20 17.54 -7.79
CA ALA A 28 19.92 16.49 -8.76
C ALA A 28 21.18 16.12 -9.55
N ALA A 29 21.34 14.84 -9.88
CA ALA A 29 22.45 14.35 -10.72
C ALA A 29 22.27 14.77 -12.19
N LEU A 30 23.35 15.19 -12.84
CA LEU A 30 23.39 15.60 -14.25
C LEU A 30 23.99 14.52 -15.17
N SER A 31 24.06 13.28 -14.69
CA SER A 31 24.84 12.16 -15.23
C SER A 31 24.43 11.65 -16.64
N SER A 32 23.75 12.44 -17.45
CA SER A 32 23.22 12.03 -18.75
C SER A 32 23.33 13.07 -19.86
N TYR A 33 23.99 14.22 -19.65
CA TYR A 33 24.11 15.25 -20.68
C TYR A 33 25.50 15.42 -21.32
N THR A 34 26.54 14.78 -20.77
CA THR A 34 27.83 14.65 -21.46
C THR A 34 27.68 13.59 -22.55
N GLY A 35 27.79 14.01 -23.81
CA GLY A 35 27.22 13.34 -24.97
C GLY A 35 27.79 11.97 -25.33
N GLU A 36 27.16 10.93 -24.80
CA GLU A 36 27.06 9.60 -25.40
C GLU A 36 25.69 8.99 -25.05
N GLY A 37 24.74 9.08 -25.99
CA GLY A 37 23.64 8.10 -26.14
C GLY A 37 22.84 7.73 -24.88
N GLY A 38 22.25 8.71 -24.21
CA GLY A 38 21.26 8.51 -23.16
C GLY A 38 19.97 7.87 -23.69
N ALA A 39 19.92 6.53 -23.70
CA ALA A 39 18.68 5.76 -23.75
C ALA A 39 18.70 4.66 -22.68
N ARG A 40 18.10 5.02 -21.54
CA ARG A 40 17.42 4.14 -20.57
C ARG A 40 18.34 3.22 -19.76
N LYS A 41 18.85 3.77 -18.65
CA LYS A 41 19.13 2.97 -17.45
C LYS A 41 17.78 2.60 -16.81
N ALA A 42 17.17 1.54 -17.33
CA ALA A 42 16.12 0.80 -16.65
C ALA A 42 16.78 -0.36 -15.91
N GLU A 43 17.18 -0.10 -14.66
CA GLU A 43 17.60 -1.11 -13.69
C GLU A 43 16.45 -1.25 -12.67
N GLY A 44 15.69 -2.34 -12.54
CA GLY A 44 15.66 -3.61 -13.27
C GLY A 44 14.24 -3.92 -13.80
N SER A 45 14.07 -4.72 -14.86
CA SER A 45 14.55 -6.11 -15.02
C SER A 45 13.98 -6.95 -13.87
N SER A 46 12.79 -7.51 -14.00
CA SER A 46 12.59 -8.66 -14.88
C SER A 46 11.61 -8.44 -16.02
N SER A 47 12.16 -8.55 -17.22
CA SER A 47 11.50 -8.90 -18.47
C SER A 47 10.51 -10.05 -18.32
N SER A 48 9.25 -9.82 -18.66
CA SER A 48 8.50 -10.77 -19.48
C SER A 48 7.43 -10.02 -20.25
N SER A 49 7.61 -10.00 -21.55
CA SER A 49 6.66 -9.58 -22.56
C SER A 49 5.27 -10.15 -22.28
N SER A 50 4.28 -9.32 -21.92
CA SER A 50 2.85 -9.49 -22.29
C SER A 50 1.95 -8.44 -21.61
N GLY A 51 1.51 -7.46 -22.40
CA GLY A 51 0.22 -6.78 -22.24
C GLY A 51 0.11 -5.64 -21.21
N PRO A 52 -0.65 -4.56 -21.50
CA PRO A 52 -1.06 -3.52 -20.54
C PRO A 52 -1.84 -4.02 -19.30
N GLY A 53 -2.19 -5.31 -19.23
CA GLY A 53 -3.06 -5.87 -18.18
C GLY A 53 -2.39 -6.05 -16.80
N TRP A 54 -1.07 -6.23 -16.73
CA TRP A 54 -0.40 -6.48 -15.45
C TRP A 54 -0.29 -5.23 -14.57
N ALA A 55 -0.37 -4.03 -15.15
CA ALA A 55 -0.41 -2.77 -14.40
C ALA A 55 -1.68 -2.66 -13.53
N VAL A 56 -2.79 -3.22 -14.01
CA VAL A 56 -4.04 -3.33 -13.25
C VAL A 56 -3.91 -4.41 -12.18
N ALA A 57 -3.31 -5.56 -12.52
CA ALA A 57 -3.10 -6.66 -11.57
C ALA A 57 -2.24 -6.25 -10.36
N LEU A 58 -1.18 -5.47 -10.58
CA LEU A 58 -0.34 -4.96 -9.47
C LEU A 58 -1.03 -3.87 -8.64
N SER A 59 -1.93 -3.09 -9.24
CA SER A 59 -2.77 -2.13 -8.52
C SER A 59 -3.82 -2.81 -7.63
N VAL A 60 -4.26 -4.00 -8.03
CA VAL A 60 -5.19 -4.85 -7.27
C VAL A 60 -4.47 -5.67 -6.19
N LEU A 61 -3.25 -6.14 -6.47
CA LEU A 61 -2.49 -6.99 -5.55
C LEU A 61 -1.94 -6.22 -4.34
N VAL A 62 -1.67 -4.91 -4.50
CA VAL A 62 -1.22 -4.05 -3.41
C VAL A 62 -1.77 -2.63 -3.57
N PRO A 63 -2.80 -2.23 -2.81
CA PRO A 63 -3.26 -0.84 -2.79
C PRO A 63 -2.10 0.08 -2.37
N GLY A 64 -1.55 0.86 -3.31
CA GLY A 64 -0.51 1.86 -3.04
C GLY A 64 0.80 1.74 -3.81
N LEU A 65 1.03 0.69 -4.60
CA LEU A 65 2.29 0.54 -5.35
C LEU A 65 2.45 1.55 -6.52
N GLY A 66 1.36 2.19 -6.95
CA GLY A 66 1.39 3.24 -7.99
C GLY A 66 2.02 4.58 -7.53
N GLY A 67 2.10 4.83 -6.22
CA GLY A 67 2.67 6.07 -5.68
C GLY A 67 4.20 6.14 -5.74
N LEU A 68 4.88 4.99 -5.90
CA LEU A 68 6.35 4.92 -5.87
C LEU A 68 7.00 5.50 -7.14
N VAL A 69 6.24 5.63 -8.23
CA VAL A 69 6.76 6.07 -9.54
C VAL A 69 6.91 7.60 -9.62
N THR A 70 6.32 8.38 -8.70
CA THR A 70 6.33 9.86 -8.74
C THR A 70 7.32 10.52 -7.79
N GLY A 71 8.27 9.77 -7.22
CA GLY A 71 9.38 10.35 -6.45
C GLY A 71 9.02 10.92 -5.07
N HIS A 72 7.83 10.62 -4.54
CA HIS A 72 7.39 11.08 -3.21
C HIS A 72 7.18 9.88 -2.25
N PRO A 73 8.21 9.46 -1.48
CA PRO A 73 8.14 8.24 -0.66
C PRO A 73 7.11 8.32 0.47
N ILE A 74 6.75 9.53 0.91
CA ILE A 74 5.84 9.76 2.04
C ILE A 74 4.39 9.38 1.67
N ALA A 75 3.95 9.68 0.45
CA ALA A 75 2.59 9.39 -0.01
C ALA A 75 2.36 7.87 -0.14
N ALA A 76 3.37 7.12 -0.59
CA ALA A 76 3.28 5.68 -0.70
C ALA A 76 3.07 5.03 0.69
N VAL A 77 3.87 5.40 1.70
CA VAL A 77 3.77 4.82 3.05
C VAL A 77 2.39 5.06 3.68
N VAL A 78 1.82 6.26 3.50
CA VAL A 78 0.48 6.57 4.03
C VAL A 78 -0.59 5.69 3.41
N ILE A 79 -0.55 5.45 2.10
CA ILE A 79 -1.52 4.58 1.42
C ILE A 79 -1.38 3.13 1.91
N PHE A 80 -0.15 2.63 2.03
CA PHE A 80 0.11 1.29 2.57
C PHE A 80 -0.39 1.12 4.01
N ALA A 81 -0.05 2.06 4.90
CA ALA A 81 -0.49 2.03 6.28
C ALA A 81 -2.02 2.09 6.37
N SER A 82 -2.66 2.96 5.59
CA SER A 82 -4.12 3.06 5.54
C SER A 82 -4.79 1.76 5.07
N SER A 83 -4.21 1.10 4.06
CA SER A 83 -4.70 -0.18 3.53
C SER A 83 -4.62 -1.29 4.57
N VAL A 84 -3.48 -1.40 5.28
CA VAL A 84 -3.29 -2.40 6.34
C VAL A 84 -4.26 -2.16 7.49
N VAL A 85 -4.43 -0.91 7.93
CA VAL A 85 -5.38 -0.55 8.98
C VAL A 85 -6.82 -0.85 8.55
N ALA A 86 -7.20 -0.51 7.32
CA ALA A 86 -8.53 -0.78 6.79
C ALA A 86 -8.80 -2.30 6.72
N LEU A 87 -7.85 -3.10 6.24
CA LEU A 87 -7.96 -4.56 6.23
C LEU A 87 -8.10 -5.13 7.64
N TYR A 88 -7.30 -4.65 8.59
CA TYR A 88 -7.38 -5.08 9.98
C TYR A 88 -8.73 -4.73 10.61
N VAL A 89 -9.25 -3.53 10.39
CA VAL A 89 -10.57 -3.10 10.89
C VAL A 89 -11.69 -3.91 10.23
N ALA A 90 -11.60 -4.19 8.93
CA ALA A 90 -12.57 -5.02 8.22
C ALA A 90 -12.56 -6.47 8.74
N LEU A 91 -11.38 -7.08 8.90
CA LEU A 91 -11.21 -8.43 9.45
C LEU A 91 -11.72 -8.52 10.88
N SER A 92 -11.31 -7.60 11.75
CA SER A 92 -11.76 -7.56 13.14
C SER A 92 -13.27 -7.35 13.24
N SER A 93 -13.86 -6.48 12.42
CA SER A 93 -15.31 -6.28 12.38
C SER A 93 -16.05 -7.52 11.85
N THR A 94 -15.53 -8.15 10.80
CA THR A 94 -16.11 -9.37 10.21
C THR A 94 -16.07 -10.56 11.17
N VAL A 95 -15.12 -10.59 12.12
CA VAL A 95 -15.03 -11.63 13.15
C VAL A 95 -15.82 -11.26 14.41
N MET A 96 -15.74 -10.02 14.88
CA MET A 96 -16.40 -9.57 16.11
C MET A 96 -17.92 -9.52 15.98
N VAL A 97 -18.45 -9.06 14.85
CA VAL A 97 -19.91 -8.98 14.63
C VAL A 97 -20.59 -10.36 14.70
N PRO A 98 -20.16 -11.39 13.95
CA PRO A 98 -20.81 -12.70 14.02
C PRO A 98 -20.59 -13.39 15.36
N LEU A 99 -19.42 -13.22 16.02
CA LEU A 99 -19.21 -13.70 17.38
C LEU A 99 -20.21 -13.06 18.34
N CYS A 100 -20.38 -11.74 18.29
CA CYS A 100 -21.30 -11.03 19.16
C CYS A 100 -22.76 -11.44 18.90
N LEU A 101 -23.17 -11.53 17.64
CA LEU A 101 -24.49 -12.03 17.26
C LEU A 101 -24.71 -13.48 17.70
N SER A 102 -23.70 -14.36 17.56
CA SER A 102 -23.79 -15.75 18.01
C SER A 102 -24.02 -15.85 19.52
N VAL A 103 -23.33 -15.05 20.32
CA VAL A 103 -23.49 -15.01 21.78
C VAL A 103 -24.88 -14.49 22.14
N MET A 104 -25.33 -13.40 21.50
CA MET A 104 -26.68 -12.86 21.70
C MET A 104 -27.76 -13.89 21.37
N ILE A 105 -27.63 -14.61 20.25
CA ILE A 105 -28.57 -15.66 19.84
C ILE A 105 -28.57 -16.81 20.86
N VAL A 106 -27.40 -17.28 21.29
CA VAL A 106 -27.31 -18.37 22.29
C VAL A 106 -27.94 -17.95 23.62
N LEU A 107 -27.65 -16.75 24.12
CA LEU A 107 -28.26 -16.23 25.34
C LEU A 107 -29.78 -16.11 25.22
N TRP A 108 -30.27 -15.66 24.06
CA TRP A 108 -31.69 -15.58 23.78
C TRP A 108 -32.35 -16.97 23.75
N LEU A 109 -31.73 -17.95 23.08
CA LEU A 109 -32.22 -19.33 23.04
C LEU A 109 -32.21 -20.00 24.42
N VAL A 110 -31.16 -19.78 25.22
CA VAL A 110 -31.08 -20.26 26.60
C VAL A 110 -32.19 -19.63 27.44
N GLY A 111 -32.41 -18.31 27.32
CA GLY A 111 -33.51 -17.62 27.98
C GLY A 111 -34.88 -18.21 27.61
N ILE A 112 -35.13 -18.43 26.33
CA ILE A 112 -36.37 -19.09 25.86
C ILE A 112 -36.47 -20.50 26.43
N ARG A 113 -35.39 -21.28 26.43
CA ARG A 113 -35.40 -22.64 26.98
C ARG A 113 -35.74 -22.65 28.46
N ILE A 114 -35.21 -21.72 29.25
CA ILE A 114 -35.54 -21.57 30.68
C ILE A 114 -37.02 -21.25 30.87
N VAL A 115 -37.57 -20.32 30.08
CA VAL A 115 -38.98 -19.92 30.18
C VAL A 115 -39.92 -21.03 29.72
N THR A 116 -39.56 -21.75 28.65
CA THR A 116 -40.40 -22.80 28.05
C THR A 116 -40.28 -24.17 28.74
N ASN A 117 -39.14 -24.47 29.38
CA ASN A 117 -38.92 -25.70 30.15
C ASN A 117 -38.53 -25.38 31.61
N PRO A 118 -39.46 -24.88 32.42
CA PRO A 118 -39.19 -24.59 33.84
C PRO A 118 -38.89 -25.86 34.67
N GLY A 119 -39.29 -27.05 34.19
CA GLY A 119 -39.13 -28.31 34.92
C GLY A 119 -37.72 -28.90 34.95
N GLU A 120 -36.82 -28.47 34.06
CA GLU A 120 -35.47 -29.06 33.94
C GLU A 120 -34.41 -28.32 34.78
N SER A 121 -34.62 -27.02 35.06
CA SER A 121 -33.67 -26.20 35.85
C SER A 121 -33.61 -26.53 37.35
N TYR A 122 -34.58 -27.28 37.90
CA TYR A 122 -34.59 -27.65 39.32
C TYR A 122 -33.86 -28.97 39.63
N ARG A 123 -33.54 -29.79 38.62
CA ARG A 123 -32.86 -31.07 38.82
C ARG A 123 -31.34 -30.85 38.91
N ARG A 124 -30.88 -30.21 39.99
CA ARG A 124 -29.45 -30.22 40.36
C ARG A 124 -28.95 -31.66 40.51
N PRO A 125 -27.66 -31.91 40.24
CA PRO A 125 -27.04 -33.23 40.39
C PRO A 125 -27.20 -33.71 41.84
N GLN A 126 -27.83 -34.86 42.04
CA GLN A 126 -27.72 -35.61 43.29
C GLN A 126 -26.23 -35.94 43.47
N SER A 127 -25.60 -35.25 44.40
CA SER A 127 -24.33 -35.64 45.00
C SER A 127 -24.57 -36.97 45.73
N SER A 128 -23.98 -38.04 45.21
CA SER A 128 -23.66 -39.24 45.99
C SER A 128 -22.44 -39.00 46.86
#